data_AF-A0A1B0C5I2-F1
#
_entry.id   AF-A0A1B0C5I2-F1
#
_cell.length_a   1.000
_cell.length_b   1.000
_cell.length_c   1.000
_cell.angle_alpha   90.00
_cell.angle_beta   90.00
_cell.angle_gamma   90.00
#
_symmetry.space_group_name_H-M   'P 1'
#
loop_
_entity.id
_entity.type
_entity.pdbx_description
1 polymer ?
#
loop_
_entity_poly.entity_id
_entity_poly.type
_entity_poly.pdbx_seq_one_letter_code
_entity_poly.pdbx_strand_id
1 'polypeptide(L)' 'MHTKWKNSIEVISIFTDELKAVVGIFCKYNYELCVAGGAGRDILMEITQKGVDFGTTAAP' A
#
# COMPACT_ATOMS: atom_id res chain seq x y z
N MET A 1 15.46 10.95 -11.08
CA MET A 1 14.78 9.66 -10.82
C MET A 1 13.35 9.77 -11.31
N HIS A 2 12.97 9.04 -12.36
CA HIS A 2 11.58 9.02 -12.86
C HIS A 2 10.79 7.99 -12.03
N THR A 3 9.92 8.44 -11.13
CA THR A 3 9.06 7.55 -10.34
C THR A 3 7.83 7.18 -11.14
N LYS A 4 7.93 6.07 -11.90
CA LYS A 4 6.84 5.49 -12.72
C LYS A 4 5.58 5.09 -11.91
N TRP A 5 5.70 5.04 -10.58
CA TRP A 5 4.75 4.48 -9.63
C TRP A 5 3.61 5.42 -9.21
N LYS A 6 3.77 6.74 -9.42
CA LYS A 6 2.90 7.74 -8.78
C LYS A 6 1.53 7.91 -9.44
N ASN A 7 1.32 7.34 -10.65
CA ASN A 7 0.19 7.68 -11.51
C ASN A 7 -0.59 6.46 -12.08
N SER A 8 -0.35 5.23 -11.62
CA SER A 8 -1.19 4.10 -12.07
C SER A 8 -2.54 4.10 -11.36
N ILE A 9 -3.62 3.83 -12.10
CA ILE A 9 -4.99 3.79 -11.57
C ILE A 9 -5.11 2.76 -10.44
N GLU A 10 -4.40 1.64 -10.55
CA GLU A 10 -4.37 0.57 -9.54
C GLU A 10 -3.70 1.00 -8.22
N VAL A 11 -2.74 1.92 -8.27
CA VAL A 11 -2.16 2.50 -7.05
C VAL A 11 -3.13 3.51 -6.44
N ILE A 12 -3.86 4.28 -7.26
CA ILE A 12 -4.79 5.29 -6.77
C ILE A 12 -6.04 4.64 -6.17
N SER A 13 -6.52 3.54 -6.75
CA SER A 13 -7.75 2.85 -6.33
C SER A 13 -7.66 2.26 -4.92
N ILE A 14 -6.47 1.86 -4.47
CA ILE A 14 -6.26 1.34 -3.11
C ILE A 14 -6.30 2.44 -2.03
N PHE A 15 -6.10 3.72 -2.38
CA PHE A 15 -6.08 4.83 -1.41
C PHE A 15 -7.48 5.34 -1.04
N THR A 16 -8.28 4.44 -0.45
CA THR A 16 -9.56 4.82 0.17
C THR A 16 -9.32 5.63 1.45
N ASP A 17 -10.35 6.33 1.94
CA ASP A 17 -10.22 7.12 3.16
C ASP A 17 -10.03 6.25 4.40
N GLU A 18 -10.55 5.01 4.39
CA GLU A 18 -10.31 4.01 5.41
C GLU A 18 -8.82 3.58 5.44
N LEU A 19 -8.22 3.32 4.27
CA LEU A 19 -6.80 2.98 4.21
C LEU A 19 -5.93 4.15 4.68
N LYS A 20 -6.27 5.39 4.30
CA LYS A 20 -5.57 6.59 4.79
C LYS A 20 -5.66 6.71 6.31
N ALA A 21 -6.80 6.38 6.91
CA ALA A 21 -6.96 6.40 8.37
C ALA A 21 -6.04 5.35 9.03
N VAL A 22 -5.98 4.14 8.49
CA VAL A 22 -5.08 3.07 8.98
C VAL A 22 -3.62 3.51 8.85
N VAL A 23 -3.19 3.98 7.68
CA VAL A 23 -1.84 4.53 7.46
C VAL A 23 -1.53 5.63 8.47
N GLY A 24 -2.49 6.52 8.73
CA GLY A 24 -2.37 7.59 9.72
C GLY A 24 -2.09 7.08 11.14
N ILE A 25 -2.68 5.96 11.54
CA ILE A 25 -2.39 5.31 12.83
C ILE A 25 -0.95 4.84 12.88
N PHE A 26 -0.49 4.07 11.88
CA PHE A 26 0.88 3.57 11.85
C PHE A 26 1.91 4.71 11.81
N CYS A 27 1.66 5.75 11.00
CA CYS A 27 2.51 6.95 10.97
C CYS A 27 2.53 7.68 12.32
N LYS A 28 1.40 7.79 13.02
CA LYS A 28 1.33 8.44 14.35
C LYS A 28 2.22 7.74 15.38
N TYR A 29 2.36 6.42 15.29
CA TYR A 29 3.20 5.63 16.18
C TYR A 29 4.62 5.36 15.63
N ASN A 30 4.99 6.02 14.53
CA ASN A 30 6.30 5.88 13.88
C ASN A 30 6.61 4.43 13.47
N TYR A 31 5.58 3.72 13.02
CA TYR A 31 5.71 2.40 12.41
C TYR A 31 5.60 2.48 10.89
N GLU A 32 6.42 1.69 10.22
CA GLU A 32 6.32 1.55 8.77
C GLU A 32 5.16 0.62 8.42
N LEU A 33 4.45 0.96 7.36
CA LEU A 33 3.40 0.14 6.76
C LEU A 33 3.68 0.06 5.26
N CYS A 34 3.89 -1.16 4.77
CA CYS A 34 4.28 -1.43 3.39
C CYS A 34 3.35 -2.47 2.77
N VAL A 35 3.07 -2.35 1.48
CA VAL A 35 2.41 -3.41 0.72
C VAL A 35 3.36 -4.59 0.62
N ALA A 36 2.90 -5.77 1.01
CA ALA A 36 3.69 -6.98 1.12
C ALA A 36 3.26 -8.05 0.10
N GLY A 37 4.12 -9.06 -0.07
CA GLY A 37 3.81 -10.26 -0.84
C GLY A 37 3.55 -9.99 -2.33
N GLY A 38 2.58 -10.72 -2.89
CA GLY A 38 2.21 -10.64 -4.30
C GLY A 38 1.61 -9.28 -4.70
N ALA A 39 1.16 -8.48 -3.73
CA ALA A 39 0.50 -7.21 -3.98
C ALA A 39 1.40 -6.16 -4.64
N GLY A 40 2.65 -6.04 -4.21
CA GLY A 40 3.61 -5.14 -4.86
C GLY A 40 3.86 -5.52 -6.33
N ARG A 41 3.90 -6.82 -6.65
CA ARG A 41 4.08 -7.31 -8.02
C ARG A 41 2.84 -7.07 -8.87
N ASP A 42 1.66 -7.39 -8.35
CA ASP A 42 0.43 -7.34 -9.13
C ASP A 42 0.04 -5.89 -9.44
N ILE A 43 0.30 -4.95 -8.52
CA ILE A 43 0.21 -3.51 -8.77
C ILE A 43 1.16 -3.08 -9.90
N LEU A 44 2.39 -3.63 -9.95
CA LEU A 44 3.36 -3.34 -11.02
C LEU A 44 2.94 -3.94 -12.38
N MET A 45 2.19 -5.04 -12.35
CA MET A 45 1.73 -5.77 -13.53
C MET A 45 0.32 -5.35 -13.99
N GLU A 46 -0.27 -4.32 -13.36
CA GLU A 46 -1.63 -3.85 -13.64
C GLU A 46 -2.69 -4.97 -13.48
N ILE A 47 -2.45 -5.88 -12.54
CA ILE A 47 -3.37 -6.97 -12.19
C ILE A 47 -4.24 -6.49 -11.03
N THR A 48 -5.55 -6.38 -11.27
CA THR A 48 -6.52 -6.02 -10.23
C THR A 48 -6.55 -7.12 -9.16
N GLN A 49 -6.18 -6.76 -7.94
CA GLN A 49 -6.14 -7.69 -6.82
C GLN A 49 -7.46 -7.73 -6.05
N LYS A 50 -7.82 -8.90 -5.54
CA LYS A 50 -8.98 -9.07 -4.64
C LYS A 50 -8.68 -8.72 -3.19
N GLY A 51 -7.40 -8.66 -2.80
CA GLY A 51 -6.95 -8.36 -1.45
C GLY A 51 -5.48 -7.92 -1.45
N VAL A 52 -5.15 -7.04 -0.52
CA VAL A 52 -3.80 -6.47 -0.37
C VAL A 52 -3.26 -6.90 0.99
N ASP A 53 -2.11 -7.54 1.00
CA ASP A 53 -1.39 -7.87 2.22
C ASP A 53 -0.51 -6.70 2.65
N PHE A 54 -0.52 -6.37 3.94
CA PHE A 54 0.32 -5.34 4.52
C PHE A 54 1.34 -5.94 5.48
N GLY A 55 2.59 -5.47 5.38
CA GLY A 55 3.65 -5.72 6.35
C GLY A 55 3.88 -4.47 7.20
N THR A 56 4.17 -4.66 8.48
CA THR A 56 4.53 -3.57 9.40
C THR A 56 5.72 -3.95 10.27
N THR A 57 6.44 -2.94 10.76
CA THR A 57 7.47 -3.09 11.78
C THR A 57 6.92 -3.16 13.20
N ALA A 58 5.61 -2.92 13.40
CA ALA A 58 4.96 -3.11 14.69
C ALA A 58 4.91 -4.61 15.06
N ALA A 59 5.17 -4.93 16.33
CA ALA A 59 4.94 -6.27 16.84
C ALA A 59 3.43 -6.52 17.03
N PRO A 60 2.93 -7.77 16.88
CA PRO A 60 1.51 -8.11 17.04
C PRO A 60 0.91 -7.78 18.41
#